data_AF-A0AAX0KQA4-F1
#
_entry.id   AF-A0AAX0KQA4-F1
#
_cell.length_a   1.000
_cell.length_b   1.000
_cell.length_c   1.000
_cell.angle_alpha   90.00
_cell.angle_beta   90.00
_cell.angle_gamma   90.00
#
_symmetry.space_group_name_H-M   'P 1'
#
loop_
_entity.id
_entity.type
_entity.pdbx_description
1 polymer ?
#
loop_
_entity_poly.entity_id
_entity_poly.type
_entity_poly.pdbx_seq_one_letter_code
_entity_poly.pdbx_strand_id
1 'polypeptide(L)'
;MRGFDLIVAAVAAGLLAGPALAEGSGQGARQGLVAWSSDALGISAKVPQGWTSDEMPGGGILFSAPDIDPHKTAHVALRAHADQGSDLAAAHDQLLHTILLDGDTVLSDDVTEDGFAIRSKDTFGKVTLRKTERLDCAGGAVLASVQTDYPADLAEGMAPLLADVPGTLGCK
;
A
#
# COMPACT_ATOMS: atom_id res chain seq x y z
N MET A 1 -17.98 61.33 23.84
CA MET A 1 -17.11 60.15 23.61
C MET A 1 -17.60 59.48 22.34
N ARG A 2 -16.70 59.35 21.34
CA ARG A 2 -16.62 58.45 20.17
C ARG A 2 -17.93 57.86 19.59
N GLY A 3 -18.23 57.88 18.29
CA GLY A 3 -17.50 58.19 17.06
C GLY A 3 -18.38 57.72 15.88
N PHE A 4 -18.51 58.55 14.83
CA PHE A 4 -18.07 58.31 13.44
C PHE A 4 -18.43 56.95 12.79
N ASP A 5 -19.43 57.04 11.91
CA ASP A 5 -19.36 56.84 10.44
C ASP A 5 -19.17 55.47 9.76
N LEU A 6 -19.88 55.44 8.62
CA LEU A 6 -19.61 54.81 7.32
C LEU A 6 -20.18 53.42 6.99
N ILE A 7 -20.92 53.45 5.88
CA ILE A 7 -21.58 52.36 5.15
C ILE A 7 -20.60 51.82 4.09
N VAL A 8 -20.80 50.55 3.73
CA VAL A 8 -20.44 49.83 2.48
C VAL A 8 -19.09 49.10 2.48
N ALA A 9 -19.14 47.76 2.45
CA ALA A 9 -18.69 46.97 1.30
C ALA A 9 -18.93 45.46 1.53
N ALA A 10 -19.70 44.86 0.63
CA ALA A 10 -19.78 43.41 0.47
C ALA A 10 -18.53 42.90 -0.26
N VAL A 11 -17.95 41.79 0.20
CA VAL A 11 -17.19 40.87 -0.66
C VAL A 11 -17.58 39.45 -0.27
N ALA A 12 -18.21 38.77 -1.23
CA ALA A 12 -18.45 37.35 -1.21
C ALA A 12 -17.16 36.61 -1.59
N ALA A 13 -16.71 35.71 -0.72
CA ALA A 13 -15.83 34.58 -0.97
C ALA A 13 -16.04 33.67 0.25
N GLY A 14 -16.66 32.51 0.15
CA GLY A 14 -16.28 31.39 -0.69
C GLY A 14 -15.73 30.30 0.22
N LEU A 15 -16.31 29.10 0.13
CA LEU A 15 -15.78 27.80 0.58
C LEU A 15 -16.06 27.37 2.04
N LEU A 16 -17.08 26.51 2.13
CA LEU A 16 -17.11 25.23 2.87
C LEU A 16 -16.63 25.26 4.33
N ALA A 17 -17.60 25.50 5.22
CA ALA A 17 -17.54 25.06 6.60
C ALA A 17 -17.48 23.51 6.66
N GLY A 18 -16.29 22.97 6.88
CA GLY A 18 -16.10 21.62 7.43
C GLY A 18 -15.96 21.72 8.95
N PRO A 19 -16.77 21.03 9.76
CA PRO A 19 -16.68 21.16 11.21
C PRO A 19 -15.46 20.40 11.76
N ALA A 20 -14.75 21.13 12.61
CA ALA A 20 -14.12 20.68 13.84
C ALA A 20 -13.11 19.52 13.76
N LEU A 21 -11.85 19.95 13.73
CA LEU A 21 -10.71 19.31 14.38
C LEU A 21 -11.12 18.77 15.77
N ALA A 22 -11.24 17.45 15.89
CA ALA A 22 -11.15 16.76 17.15
C ALA A 22 -9.71 16.22 17.27
N GLU A 23 -8.95 16.88 18.13
CA GLU A 23 -7.62 16.50 18.57
C GLU A 23 -7.70 15.16 19.29
N GLY A 24 -7.15 14.12 18.65
CA GLY A 24 -6.90 12.82 19.24
C GLY A 24 -5.43 12.49 19.04
N SER A 25 -4.61 12.82 20.04
CA SER A 25 -3.21 12.45 20.13
C SER A 25 -3.12 10.95 20.44
N GLY A 26 -2.99 10.13 19.39
CA GLY A 26 -2.69 8.70 19.47
C GLY A 26 -2.23 8.20 18.09
N GLN A 27 -1.02 7.65 18.03
CA GLN A 27 -0.29 7.21 16.83
C GLN A 27 -0.93 6.02 16.06
N GLY A 28 -2.26 5.89 16.06
CA GLY A 28 -2.98 4.82 15.35
C GLY A 28 -4.44 5.11 14.98
N ALA A 29 -5.01 6.27 15.30
CA ALA A 29 -6.48 6.45 15.27
C ALA A 29 -7.08 6.88 13.90
N ARG A 30 -6.34 6.79 12.79
CA ARG A 30 -6.86 6.98 11.40
C ARG A 30 -6.36 5.94 10.39
N GLN A 31 -5.86 4.80 10.87
CA GLN A 31 -5.24 3.78 10.00
C GLN A 31 -6.28 2.77 9.50
N GLY A 32 -7.20 3.23 8.66
CA GLY A 32 -8.09 2.35 7.90
C GLY A 32 -7.50 2.01 6.53
N LEU A 33 -8.03 0.98 5.89
CA LEU A 33 -7.77 0.74 4.47
C LEU A 33 -8.85 1.44 3.62
N VAL A 34 -8.43 2.14 2.57
CA VAL A 34 -9.31 2.79 1.60
C VAL A 34 -9.18 2.12 0.23
N ALA A 35 -10.27 2.11 -0.53
CA ALA A 35 -10.25 1.57 -1.89
C ALA A 35 -9.34 2.40 -2.79
N TRP A 36 -8.57 1.72 -3.64
CA TRP A 36 -7.67 2.29 -4.61
C TRP A 36 -7.73 1.49 -5.90
N SER A 37 -7.51 2.16 -7.03
CA SER A 37 -7.40 1.50 -8.34
C SER A 37 -6.51 2.31 -9.26
N SER A 38 -5.96 1.66 -10.29
CA SER A 38 -5.12 2.30 -11.31
C SER A 38 -5.53 1.82 -12.71
N ASP A 39 -5.86 2.77 -13.59
CA ASP A 39 -6.12 2.48 -15.01
C ASP A 39 -4.86 1.97 -15.71
N ALA A 40 -3.70 2.53 -15.38
CA ALA A 40 -2.44 2.16 -16.01
C ALA A 40 -2.03 0.71 -15.68
N LEU A 41 -2.39 0.23 -14.49
CA LEU A 41 -2.08 -1.13 -14.04
C LEU A 41 -3.24 -2.11 -14.27
N GLY A 42 -4.46 -1.63 -14.47
CA GLY A 42 -5.66 -2.47 -14.63
C GLY A 42 -6.10 -3.20 -13.35
N ILE A 43 -5.62 -2.77 -12.18
CA ILE A 43 -5.89 -3.43 -10.89
C ILE A 43 -6.57 -2.50 -9.89
N SER A 44 -7.20 -3.12 -8.90
CA SER A 44 -7.73 -2.51 -7.69
C SER A 44 -7.17 -3.19 -6.44
N ALA A 45 -7.14 -2.46 -5.33
CA ALA A 45 -6.75 -2.95 -4.01
C ALA A 45 -7.33 -2.05 -2.93
N LYS A 46 -7.16 -2.42 -1.66
CA LYS A 46 -7.25 -1.48 -0.55
C LYS A 46 -5.86 -1.13 -0.05
N VAL A 47 -5.64 0.16 0.21
CA VAL A 47 -4.34 0.69 0.67
C VAL A 47 -4.53 1.51 1.95
N PRO A 48 -3.50 1.65 2.79
CA PRO A 48 -3.59 2.46 4.00
C PRO A 48 -3.99 3.91 3.72
N GLN A 49 -4.94 4.42 4.49
CA GLN A 49 -5.41 5.79 4.38
C GLN A 49 -4.32 6.79 4.76
N GLY A 50 -4.14 7.82 3.94
CA GLY A 50 -3.24 8.95 4.24
C GLY A 50 -1.76 8.68 3.98
N TRP A 51 -1.41 7.54 3.37
CA TRP A 51 -0.05 7.26 2.92
C TRP A 51 0.26 8.01 1.63
N THR A 52 1.49 8.48 1.49
CA THR A 52 1.97 9.13 0.27
C THR A 52 2.22 8.07 -0.80
N SER A 53 1.94 8.37 -2.06
CA SER A 53 2.13 7.45 -3.19
C SER A 53 3.09 8.00 -4.22
N ASP A 54 3.98 7.14 -4.72
CA ASP A 54 4.95 7.47 -5.77
C ASP A 54 4.99 6.38 -6.86
N GLU A 55 5.29 6.77 -8.10
CA GLU A 55 5.53 5.83 -9.18
C GLU A 55 6.89 5.14 -9.03
N MET A 56 6.90 3.81 -9.20
CA MET A 56 8.13 3.02 -9.09
C MET A 56 8.85 2.92 -10.43
N PRO A 57 10.20 2.93 -10.45
CA PRO A 57 10.97 2.55 -11.62
C PRO A 57 10.59 1.15 -12.11
N GLY A 58 10.40 1.00 -13.42
CA GLY A 58 9.91 -0.25 -14.03
C GLY A 58 8.40 -0.45 -13.94
N GLY A 59 7.66 0.50 -13.36
CA GLY A 59 6.21 0.48 -13.25
C GLY A 59 5.71 0.06 -11.86
N GLY A 60 4.47 0.46 -11.57
CA GLY A 60 3.82 0.24 -10.28
C GLY A 60 3.76 1.48 -9.41
N ILE A 61 3.12 1.35 -8.25
CA ILE A 61 2.93 2.41 -7.27
C ILE A 61 3.42 1.93 -5.90
N LEU A 62 4.21 2.77 -5.23
CA LEU A 62 4.66 2.60 -3.86
C LEU A 62 3.87 3.52 -2.95
N PHE A 63 3.29 2.99 -1.88
CA PHE A 63 2.71 3.74 -0.77
C PHE A 63 3.64 3.67 0.43
N SER A 64 3.90 4.81 1.08
CA SER A 64 4.79 4.92 2.24
C SER A 64 4.05 5.51 3.44
N ALA A 65 4.26 4.94 4.63
CA ALA A 65 3.64 5.48 5.83
C ALA A 65 4.19 6.89 6.15
N PRO A 66 3.33 7.81 6.61
CA PRO A 66 3.69 9.22 6.80
C PRO A 66 4.68 9.43 7.96
N ASP A 67 5.26 10.64 8.00
CA ASP A 67 6.01 11.20 9.14
C ASP A 67 7.25 10.41 9.60
N ILE A 68 7.75 9.49 8.76
CA ILE A 68 8.99 8.74 8.95
C ILE A 68 9.83 8.85 7.67
N ASP A 69 11.15 8.77 7.81
CA ASP A 69 12.07 8.59 6.69
C ASP A 69 11.58 7.44 5.78
N PRO A 70 11.33 7.68 4.47
CA PRO A 70 10.85 6.64 3.55
C PRO A 70 11.74 5.40 3.52
N HIS A 71 13.02 5.49 3.87
CA HIS A 71 13.91 4.32 3.92
C HIS A 71 13.75 3.47 5.18
N LYS A 72 12.94 3.92 6.15
CA LYS A 72 12.78 3.31 7.47
C LYS A 72 11.31 3.13 7.87
N THR A 73 10.40 3.30 6.92
CA THR A 73 8.96 3.24 7.17
C THR A 73 8.36 1.94 6.64
N ALA A 74 7.06 1.76 6.86
CA ALA A 74 6.30 0.67 6.28
C ALA A 74 5.81 1.03 4.86
N HIS A 75 5.71 0.01 4.01
CA HIS A 75 5.36 0.17 2.60
C HIS A 75 4.27 -0.78 2.12
N VAL A 76 3.56 -0.32 1.09
CA VAL A 76 2.74 -1.17 0.21
C VAL A 76 3.17 -0.86 -1.22
N ALA A 77 3.73 -1.84 -1.93
CA ALA A 77 4.09 -1.71 -3.33
C ALA A 77 3.16 -2.57 -4.19
N LEU A 78 2.58 -1.98 -5.24
CA LEU A 78 1.67 -2.63 -6.17
C LEU A 78 2.23 -2.56 -7.58
N ARG A 79 2.25 -3.70 -8.29
CA ARG A 79 2.64 -3.80 -9.70
C ARG A 79 1.66 -4.71 -10.43
N ALA A 80 1.52 -4.48 -11.73
CA ALA A 80 0.80 -5.38 -12.60
C ALA A 80 1.30 -5.28 -14.03
N HIS A 81 1.26 -6.41 -14.72
CA HIS A 81 1.66 -6.53 -16.12
C HIS A 81 0.67 -7.47 -16.83
N ALA A 82 0.50 -7.30 -18.14
CA ALA A 82 -0.25 -8.29 -18.92
C ALA A 82 0.41 -9.68 -18.79
N ASP A 83 -0.38 -10.70 -18.51
CA ASP A 83 0.11 -12.06 -18.39
C ASP A 83 -0.13 -12.84 -19.70
N GLN A 84 0.91 -13.53 -20.16
CA GLN A 84 0.90 -14.35 -21.37
C GLN A 84 1.15 -15.83 -21.05
N GLY A 85 0.71 -16.27 -19.87
CA GLY A 85 0.92 -17.63 -19.38
C GLY A 85 2.23 -17.81 -18.62
N SER A 86 2.57 -16.86 -17.76
CA SER A 86 3.76 -16.93 -16.90
C SER A 86 3.80 -18.22 -16.09
N ASP A 87 4.99 -18.81 -15.98
CA ASP A 87 5.25 -19.95 -15.12
C ASP A 87 5.37 -19.49 -13.65
N LEU A 88 4.27 -19.60 -12.92
CA LEU A 88 4.17 -19.15 -11.54
C LEU A 88 5.00 -20.00 -10.58
N ALA A 89 5.21 -21.28 -10.87
CA ALA A 89 6.05 -22.15 -10.07
C ALA A 89 7.52 -21.76 -10.22
N ALA A 90 7.99 -21.51 -11.44
CA ALA A 90 9.34 -21.02 -11.66
C ALA A 90 9.58 -19.63 -11.03
N ALA A 91 8.60 -18.72 -11.14
CA ALA A 91 8.68 -17.40 -10.52
C ALA A 91 8.71 -17.48 -8.98
N HIS A 92 7.91 -18.37 -8.41
CA HIS A 92 7.92 -18.68 -6.98
C HIS A 92 9.31 -19.17 -6.53
N ASP A 93 9.84 -20.19 -7.19
CA ASP A 93 11.12 -20.81 -6.80
C ASP A 93 12.28 -19.81 -6.90
N GLN A 94 12.26 -18.96 -7.93
CA GLN A 94 13.23 -17.89 -8.08
C GLN A 94 13.15 -16.87 -6.93
N LEU A 95 11.95 -16.48 -6.52
CA LEU A 95 11.76 -15.55 -5.41
C LEU A 95 12.22 -16.18 -4.08
N LEU A 96 11.78 -17.41 -3.80
CA LEU A 96 12.16 -18.15 -2.61
C LEU A 96 13.68 -18.29 -2.52
N HIS A 97 14.34 -18.64 -3.64
CA HIS A 97 15.79 -18.73 -3.68
C HIS A 97 16.47 -17.39 -3.35
N THR A 98 15.94 -16.28 -3.86
CA THR A 98 16.46 -14.94 -3.57
C THR A 98 16.37 -14.61 -2.08
N ILE A 99 15.20 -14.86 -1.46
CA ILE A 99 14.97 -14.65 -0.03
C ILE A 99 15.96 -15.47 0.82
N LEU A 100 16.19 -16.73 0.44
CA LEU A 100 17.14 -17.60 1.15
C LEU A 100 18.59 -17.16 0.97
N LEU A 101 18.97 -16.63 -0.20
CA LEU A 101 20.30 -16.08 -0.44
C LEU A 101 20.56 -14.79 0.35
N ASP A 102 19.53 -13.98 0.56
CA ASP A 102 19.60 -12.77 1.40
C ASP A 102 19.75 -13.12 2.90
N GLY A 103 19.55 -14.39 3.28
CA GLY A 103 19.63 -14.88 4.65
C GLY A 103 18.36 -14.63 5.47
N ASP A 104 17.25 -14.31 4.80
CA ASP A 104 15.97 -14.07 5.44
C ASP A 104 15.35 -15.38 5.96
N THR A 105 14.63 -15.28 7.06
CA THR A 105 13.83 -16.39 7.58
C THR A 105 12.45 -16.39 6.92
N VAL A 106 12.09 -17.49 6.24
CA VAL A 106 10.74 -17.69 5.72
C VAL A 106 9.78 -17.97 6.88
N LEU A 107 8.72 -17.17 6.99
CA LEU A 107 7.68 -17.27 8.01
C LEU A 107 6.43 -18.01 7.51
N SER A 108 6.09 -17.82 6.23
CA SER A 108 5.05 -18.57 5.53
C SER A 108 5.35 -18.62 4.04
N ASP A 109 4.86 -19.67 3.40
CA ASP A 109 5.02 -19.95 1.98
C ASP A 109 3.75 -20.65 1.49
N ASP A 110 2.93 -19.91 0.74
CA ASP A 110 1.62 -20.34 0.26
C ASP A 110 1.62 -20.33 -1.27
N VAL A 111 1.33 -21.47 -1.91
CA VAL A 111 1.29 -21.61 -3.38
C VAL A 111 -0.08 -22.13 -3.81
N THR A 112 -0.65 -21.50 -4.83
CA THR A 112 -1.91 -21.88 -5.46
C THR A 112 -1.71 -22.04 -6.97
N GLU A 113 -2.74 -22.48 -7.68
CA GLU A 113 -2.72 -22.53 -9.15
C GLU A 113 -2.58 -21.13 -9.79
N ASP A 114 -3.17 -20.13 -9.13
CA ASP A 114 -3.25 -18.76 -9.62
C ASP A 114 -2.13 -17.86 -9.10
N GLY A 115 -1.29 -18.33 -8.17
CA GLY A 115 -0.27 -17.45 -7.57
C GLY A 115 0.50 -18.05 -6.41
N PHE A 116 1.21 -17.18 -5.71
CA PHE A 116 1.95 -17.53 -4.50
C PHE A 116 2.10 -16.32 -3.57
N ALA A 117 2.35 -16.58 -2.29
CA ALA A 117 2.68 -15.58 -1.29
C ALA A 117 3.78 -16.09 -0.35
N ILE A 118 4.87 -15.33 -0.22
CA ILE A 118 5.96 -15.62 0.71
C ILE A 118 6.03 -14.49 1.74
N ARG A 119 5.95 -14.85 3.02
CA ARG A 119 6.25 -13.94 4.13
C ARG A 119 7.63 -14.28 4.68
N SER A 120 8.48 -13.27 4.81
CA SER A 120 9.87 -13.41 5.23
C SER A 120 10.22 -12.36 6.28
N LYS A 121 11.28 -12.62 7.06
CA LYS A 121 11.83 -11.71 8.05
C LYS A 121 13.34 -11.63 7.91
N ASP A 122 13.85 -10.42 7.76
CA ASP A 122 15.29 -10.19 7.66
C ASP A 122 16.02 -10.23 9.02
N THR A 123 17.35 -10.13 8.99
CA THR A 123 18.19 -10.14 10.20
C THR A 123 17.92 -8.95 11.13
N PHE A 124 17.38 -7.85 10.61
CA PHE A 124 17.00 -6.66 11.39
C PHE A 124 15.57 -6.74 11.93
N GLY A 125 14.85 -7.83 11.62
CA GLY A 125 13.48 -8.07 12.05
C GLY A 125 12.42 -7.39 11.19
N LYS A 126 12.77 -6.78 10.05
CA LYS A 126 11.78 -6.28 9.09
C LYS A 126 11.02 -7.45 8.51
N VAL A 127 9.70 -7.37 8.52
CA VAL A 127 8.84 -8.37 7.90
C VAL A 127 8.45 -7.89 6.52
N THR A 128 8.56 -8.77 5.53
CA THR A 128 8.12 -8.52 4.16
C THR A 128 7.21 -9.65 3.70
N LEU A 129 6.03 -9.33 3.20
CA LEU A 129 5.16 -10.24 2.45
C LEU A 129 5.22 -9.86 0.98
N ARG A 130 5.43 -10.85 0.11
CA ARG A 130 5.38 -10.71 -1.35
C ARG A 130 4.34 -11.69 -1.87
N LYS A 131 3.28 -11.18 -2.49
CA LYS A 131 2.26 -11.98 -3.16
C LYS A 131 2.24 -11.63 -4.64
N THR A 132 2.17 -12.67 -5.47
CA THR A 132 1.96 -12.57 -6.91
C THR A 132 0.76 -13.42 -7.28
N GLU A 133 -0.14 -12.90 -8.10
CA GLU A 133 -1.39 -13.53 -8.48
C GLU A 133 -1.74 -13.21 -9.93
N ARG A 134 -2.18 -14.22 -10.67
CA ARG A 134 -2.82 -14.08 -11.97
C ARG A 134 -4.28 -13.70 -11.75
N LEU A 135 -4.68 -12.59 -12.35
CA LEU A 135 -6.05 -12.08 -12.34
C LEU A 135 -6.65 -12.18 -13.73
N ASP A 136 -7.78 -12.86 -13.87
CA ASP A 136 -8.53 -12.95 -15.12
C ASP A 136 -9.43 -11.73 -15.32
N CYS A 137 -8.84 -10.63 -15.80
CA CYS A 137 -9.56 -9.38 -16.03
C CYS A 137 -10.27 -9.36 -17.38
N ALA A 138 -11.27 -8.48 -17.53
CA ALA A 138 -12.06 -8.37 -18.77
C ALA A 138 -11.21 -8.05 -20.02
N GLY A 139 -10.06 -7.38 -19.84
CA GLY A 139 -9.10 -7.06 -20.89
C GLY A 139 -8.05 -8.13 -21.16
N GLY A 140 -8.08 -9.25 -20.45
CA GLY A 140 -7.08 -10.33 -20.49
C GLY A 140 -6.48 -10.61 -19.10
N ALA A 141 -5.70 -11.69 -19.03
CA ALA A 141 -5.00 -12.06 -17.82
C ALA A 141 -3.95 -11.01 -17.43
N VAL A 142 -3.85 -10.71 -16.15
CA VAL A 142 -2.91 -9.75 -15.56
C VAL A 142 -2.12 -10.44 -14.46
N LEU A 143 -0.80 -10.35 -14.51
CA LEU A 143 0.08 -10.79 -13.43
C LEU A 143 0.27 -9.62 -12.47
N ALA A 144 -0.48 -9.65 -11.37
CA ALA A 144 -0.45 -8.61 -10.35
C ALA A 144 0.40 -9.05 -9.16
N SER A 145 1.10 -8.09 -8.54
CA SER A 145 1.85 -8.34 -7.32
C SER A 145 1.63 -7.23 -6.31
N VAL A 146 1.66 -7.64 -5.05
CA VAL A 146 1.60 -6.78 -3.88
C VAL A 146 2.72 -7.18 -2.93
N GLN A 147 3.52 -6.20 -2.54
CA GLN A 147 4.48 -6.33 -1.46
C GLN A 147 4.05 -5.44 -0.31
N THR A 148 4.06 -5.97 0.91
CA THR A 148 3.96 -5.16 2.12
C THR A 148 5.21 -5.39 2.96
N ASP A 149 5.74 -4.32 3.54
CA ASP A 149 6.84 -4.43 4.49
C ASP A 149 6.72 -3.45 5.63
N TYR A 150 7.28 -3.82 6.78
CA TYR A 150 7.36 -2.98 7.95
C TYR A 150 8.58 -3.37 8.81
N PRO A 151 9.32 -2.39 9.34
CA PRO A 151 10.44 -2.64 10.23
C PRO A 151 9.94 -3.12 11.61
N ALA A 152 10.85 -3.74 12.38
CA ALA A 152 10.53 -4.38 13.64
C ALA A 152 9.92 -3.42 14.70
N ASP A 153 10.37 -2.17 14.71
CA ASP A 153 9.92 -1.12 15.62
C ASP A 153 8.50 -0.61 15.33
N LEU A 154 7.99 -0.84 14.11
CA LEU A 154 6.62 -0.48 13.71
C LEU A 154 5.66 -1.67 13.71
N ALA A 155 6.13 -2.87 14.06
CA ALA A 155 5.36 -4.11 13.91
C ALA A 155 4.01 -4.11 14.64
N GLU A 156 3.95 -3.54 15.86
CA GLU A 156 2.71 -3.52 16.66
C GLU A 156 1.56 -2.78 15.95
N GLY A 157 1.86 -1.66 15.29
CA GLY A 157 0.87 -0.88 14.55
C GLY A 157 0.66 -1.36 13.12
N MET A 158 1.74 -1.76 12.43
CA MET A 158 1.70 -2.02 10.98
C MET A 158 1.29 -3.45 10.63
N ALA A 159 1.64 -4.45 11.44
CA ALA A 159 1.26 -5.83 11.17
C ALA A 159 -0.27 -6.02 11.01
N PRO A 160 -1.14 -5.54 11.92
CA PRO A 160 -2.58 -5.69 11.75
C PRO A 160 -3.13 -4.85 10.60
N LEU A 161 -2.62 -3.65 10.37
CA LEU A 161 -3.06 -2.78 9.27
C LEU A 161 -2.80 -3.40 7.89
N LEU A 162 -1.61 -3.97 7.72
CA LEU A 162 -1.15 -4.48 6.42
C LEU A 162 -1.54 -5.93 6.15
N ALA A 163 -2.07 -6.66 7.14
CA ALA A 163 -2.44 -8.06 7.01
C ALA A 163 -3.50 -8.30 5.91
N ASP A 164 -4.45 -7.38 5.77
CA ASP A 164 -5.58 -7.55 4.85
C ASP A 164 -5.30 -7.05 3.42
N VAL A 165 -4.28 -6.18 3.25
CA VAL A 165 -3.96 -5.56 1.95
C VAL A 165 -3.78 -6.61 0.84
N PRO A 166 -3.01 -7.70 1.01
CA PRO A 166 -2.78 -8.67 -0.06
C PRO A 166 -4.04 -9.43 -0.51
N GLY A 167 -5.03 -9.58 0.39
CA GLY A 167 -6.31 -10.25 0.10
C GLY A 167 -7.30 -9.37 -0.66
N THR A 168 -6.97 -8.10 -0.89
CA THR A 168 -7.85 -7.13 -1.56
C THR A 168 -7.50 -6.87 -3.02
N LEU A 169 -6.40 -7.48 -3.49
CA LEU A 169 -5.92 -7.34 -4.86
C LEU A 169 -6.95 -7.94 -5.84
N GLY A 170 -7.29 -7.20 -6.89
CA GLY A 170 -8.25 -7.64 -7.89
C GLY A 170 -8.19 -6.83 -9.17
N CYS A 171 -9.03 -7.20 -10.15
CA CYS A 171 -9.19 -6.42 -11.36
C CYS A 171 -9.86 -5.07 -11.07
N LYS A 172 -9.55 -4.07 -11.89
CA LYS A 172 -10.33 -2.83 -11.93
C LYS A 172 -11.65 -3.02 -12.68
#